data_AF-N4WXS7-F1
#
_entry.id   AF-N4WXS7-F1
#
_cell.length_a   1.000
_cell.length_b   1.000
_cell.length_c   1.000
_cell.angle_alpha   90.00
_cell.angle_beta   90.00
_cell.angle_gamma   90.00
#
_symmetry.space_group_name_H-M   'P 1'
#
loop_
_entity.id
_entity.type
_entity.pdbx_description
1 polymer ?
#
loop_
_entity_poly.entity_id
_entity_poly.type
_entity_poly.pdbx_seq_one_letter_code
_entity_poly.pdbx_strand_id
1 'polypeptide(L)'
;MKSLLPLLVYGGAGVVASASAYSHHDSSPQQPKSFFRQIGNATWILGNELWNVTQNAQYATKLMFKGKDRVGEAVGHYVSYNGAASDLRWTTASIASSGPNWLDIRFRAVEGDFHWVLHDDLAGAYQYFINRALPTLGEFRTLWRLSNASFPNASTNVKSGPLPPFSAYQNPTKVQDETWQKSDGTFLTKYDWAAFLREQTAYGVWGDEVGSWYLHAGKDYLNGDQLKQELMLHRESQTGDTVQLNMLHGTHYQASSRDSFAAGNANARVWGPWLWYLNGGSRQDAVARWEKEEKEWPYAWFENTAYQSRGAVQGKLLLSDGRPAAGAAVFLGDNRNETVSTLDQGQNYYYTAYADDTGSFCIRDVRSGTYALYAWGNGRPIADVITNFTHNDVEIVKGKTTTLPLLTWPVTNRTKRIFQIGDFDRKTDGFYLADPAIPVQHARIDKCPANLTYTVGTSTPSRDWCFGQSKLGTWSVSFPVPSANSTAARLVVSLAGFSQGSSADILLNEAKIGNITSASLANSQDTYRGATRAGEWRRLEFGVPRGLFKEGQNRLDVRVTKSTQWRGWLWDSLVLEAV
;
A
#
# COMPACT_ATOMS: atom_id res chain seq x y z
N MET A 1 -0.51 18.70 53.20
CA MET A 1 -1.66 19.09 54.05
C MET A 1 -2.76 18.05 53.86
N LYS A 2 -3.09 17.34 54.94
CA LYS A 2 -4.19 16.36 55.02
C LYS A 2 -5.43 17.09 55.55
N SER A 3 -6.62 16.80 55.02
CA SER A 3 -7.90 16.96 55.73
C SER A 3 -8.87 15.90 55.18
N LEU A 4 -9.12 14.79 55.87
CA LEU A 4 -10.04 14.55 57.00
C LEU A 4 -11.53 14.81 56.68
N LEU A 5 -12.29 13.72 56.83
CA LEU A 5 -13.74 13.50 56.74
C LEU A 5 -14.57 14.41 57.68
N PRO A 6 -15.92 14.33 57.60
CA PRO A 6 -16.57 13.54 58.65
C PRO A 6 -17.64 12.54 58.17
N LEU A 7 -17.70 11.47 58.97
CA LEU A 7 -18.69 10.40 59.06
C LEU A 7 -19.99 10.92 59.69
N LEU A 8 -21.15 10.36 59.31
CA LEU A 8 -22.34 10.34 60.16
C LEU A 8 -23.03 8.98 60.04
N VAL A 9 -23.29 8.39 61.20
CA VAL A 9 -23.95 7.09 61.42
C VAL A 9 -25.22 7.36 62.22
N TYR A 10 -26.34 6.71 61.86
CA TYR A 10 -27.17 5.83 62.71
C TYR A 10 -28.62 5.75 62.22
N GLY A 11 -29.18 4.54 62.25
CA GLY A 11 -30.62 4.32 62.32
C GLY A 11 -31.12 3.11 61.53
N GLY A 12 -31.06 1.92 62.13
CA GLY A 12 -31.77 0.75 61.63
C GLY A 12 -33.22 0.71 62.14
N ALA A 13 -34.14 0.29 61.29
CA ALA A 13 -35.41 -0.34 61.65
C ALA A 13 -35.86 -1.19 60.44
N GLY A 14 -36.05 -2.49 60.65
CA GLY A 14 -36.49 -3.41 59.60
C GLY A 14 -37.96 -3.25 59.23
N VAL A 15 -38.38 -3.89 58.14
CA VAL A 15 -39.70 -4.50 57.92
C VAL A 15 -39.72 -5.22 56.55
N VAL A 16 -40.00 -6.52 56.62
CA VAL A 16 -40.75 -7.39 55.69
C VAL A 16 -40.25 -7.51 54.24
N ALA A 17 -39.71 -8.70 53.95
CA ALA A 17 -39.57 -9.22 52.59
C ALA A 17 -40.95 -9.56 52.01
N SER A 18 -41.40 -8.77 51.04
CA SER A 18 -42.48 -9.14 50.11
C SER A 18 -41.87 -9.71 48.84
N ALA A 19 -42.14 -10.99 48.57
CA ALA A 19 -41.81 -11.65 47.32
C ALA A 19 -42.39 -10.86 46.14
N SER A 20 -41.53 -10.27 45.32
CA SER A 20 -41.90 -9.74 44.00
C SER A 20 -41.47 -10.75 42.96
N ALA A 21 -42.43 -11.17 42.16
CA ALA A 21 -42.29 -12.18 41.13
C ALA A 21 -41.10 -11.87 40.21
N TYR A 22 -40.20 -12.85 40.07
CA TYR A 22 -39.30 -12.92 38.93
C TYR A 22 -40.17 -13.00 37.67
N SER A 23 -40.31 -11.88 36.96
CA SER A 23 -40.70 -11.93 35.56
C SER A 23 -39.55 -12.60 34.82
N HIS A 24 -39.76 -13.86 34.42
CA HIS A 24 -38.98 -14.47 33.37
C HIS A 24 -39.04 -13.54 32.16
N HIS A 25 -37.96 -12.83 31.87
CA HIS A 25 -37.75 -12.31 30.53
C HIS A 25 -37.54 -13.54 29.65
N ASP A 26 -38.53 -13.82 28.81
CA ASP A 26 -38.35 -14.64 27.62
C ASP A 26 -37.22 -14.04 26.79
N SER A 27 -36.00 -14.54 26.97
CA SER A 27 -34.93 -14.37 26.01
C SER A 27 -35.19 -15.34 24.85
N SER A 28 -36.26 -15.09 24.10
CA SER A 28 -36.33 -15.62 22.74
C SER A 28 -35.12 -15.05 22.00
N PRO A 29 -34.33 -15.88 21.27
CA PRO A 29 -33.25 -15.36 20.44
C PRO A 29 -33.87 -14.36 19.45
N GLN A 30 -33.64 -13.07 19.68
CA GLN A 30 -34.11 -12.04 18.77
C GLN A 30 -33.38 -12.30 17.44
N GLN A 31 -34.13 -12.57 16.37
CA GLN A 31 -33.52 -12.73 15.06
C GLN A 31 -32.79 -11.43 14.69
N PRO A 32 -31.62 -11.51 14.04
CA PRO A 32 -30.92 -10.31 13.60
C PRO A 32 -31.82 -9.47 12.70
N LYS A 33 -31.78 -8.15 12.89
CA LYS A 33 -32.45 -7.16 12.03
C LYS A 33 -31.85 -7.13 10.62
N SER A 34 -30.61 -7.59 10.49
CA SER A 34 -29.96 -7.87 9.23
C SER A 34 -30.70 -8.99 8.49
N PHE A 35 -30.88 -8.83 7.18
CA PHE A 35 -31.68 -9.75 6.37
C PHE A 35 -30.98 -10.14 5.07
N PHE A 36 -31.38 -11.29 4.54
CA PHE A 36 -30.98 -11.81 3.25
C PHE A 36 -32.20 -12.46 2.57
N ARG A 37 -32.52 -12.04 1.35
CA ARG A 37 -33.69 -12.52 0.60
C ARG A 37 -33.31 -12.75 -0.85
N GLN A 38 -33.60 -13.94 -1.37
CA GLN A 38 -33.57 -14.17 -2.82
C GLN A 38 -34.91 -13.75 -3.42
N ILE A 39 -34.87 -12.87 -4.41
CA ILE A 39 -36.07 -12.29 -5.05
C ILE A 39 -36.18 -12.63 -6.55
N GLY A 40 -35.20 -13.37 -7.08
CA GLY A 40 -35.17 -13.85 -8.46
C GLY A 40 -34.16 -14.98 -8.64
N ASN A 41 -33.98 -15.45 -9.87
CA ASN A 41 -33.10 -16.60 -10.17
C ASN A 41 -31.64 -16.36 -9.74
N ALA A 42 -31.14 -15.14 -9.91
CA ALA A 42 -29.80 -14.73 -9.46
C ALA A 42 -29.82 -13.28 -8.97
N THR A 43 -30.84 -12.94 -8.18
CA THR A 43 -31.02 -11.62 -7.59
C THR A 43 -31.37 -11.76 -6.12
N TRP A 44 -30.61 -11.07 -5.29
CA TRP A 44 -30.70 -11.09 -3.84
C TRP A 44 -30.75 -9.68 -3.29
N ILE A 45 -31.47 -9.48 -2.19
CA ILE A 45 -31.40 -8.27 -1.40
C ILE A 45 -30.84 -8.63 -0.03
N LEU A 46 -29.83 -7.88 0.40
CA LEU A 46 -29.22 -7.99 1.71
C LEU A 46 -29.01 -6.61 2.33
N GLY A 47 -29.01 -6.56 3.66
CA GLY A 47 -28.82 -5.31 4.40
C GLY A 47 -29.40 -5.39 5.80
N ASN A 48 -29.63 -4.22 6.39
CA ASN A 48 -30.27 -4.04 7.70
C ASN A 48 -31.21 -2.81 7.65
N GLU A 49 -31.60 -2.29 8.81
CA GLU A 49 -32.48 -1.11 8.90
C GLU A 49 -31.83 0.19 8.40
N LEU A 50 -30.50 0.24 8.29
CA LEU A 50 -29.74 1.44 7.92
C LEU A 50 -29.46 1.51 6.42
N TRP A 51 -29.24 0.37 5.77
CA TRP A 51 -28.92 0.27 4.35
C TRP A 51 -29.32 -1.09 3.77
N ASN A 52 -29.49 -1.16 2.46
CA ASN A 52 -29.55 -2.45 1.76
C ASN A 52 -28.98 -2.34 0.35
N VAL A 53 -28.62 -3.50 -0.22
CA VAL A 53 -28.15 -3.62 -1.59
C VAL A 53 -28.91 -4.70 -2.34
N THR A 54 -29.19 -4.45 -3.62
CA THR A 54 -29.66 -5.49 -4.55
C THR A 54 -28.45 -6.05 -5.30
N GLN A 55 -28.07 -7.29 -4.98
CA GLN A 55 -27.01 -8.05 -5.64
C GLN A 55 -27.60 -8.92 -6.75
N ASN A 56 -27.11 -8.76 -7.99
CA ASN A 56 -27.44 -9.65 -9.11
C ASN A 56 -26.35 -10.72 -9.28
N ALA A 57 -26.40 -11.49 -10.37
CA ALA A 57 -25.41 -12.51 -10.67
C ALA A 57 -23.96 -11.97 -10.76
N GLN A 58 -23.75 -10.68 -11.01
CA GLN A 58 -22.41 -10.09 -11.15
C GLN A 58 -22.34 -8.80 -10.32
N TYR A 59 -23.19 -7.82 -10.65
CA TYR A 59 -23.16 -6.51 -10.02
C TYR A 59 -24.20 -6.34 -8.90
N ALA A 60 -23.81 -5.65 -7.84
CA ALA A 60 -24.73 -5.09 -6.84
C ALA A 60 -25.18 -3.69 -7.27
N THR A 61 -26.31 -3.63 -7.96
CA THR A 61 -26.70 -2.49 -8.83
C THR A 61 -27.52 -1.42 -8.13
N LYS A 62 -27.94 -1.63 -6.88
CA LYS A 62 -28.79 -0.68 -6.17
C LYS A 62 -28.41 -0.65 -4.71
N LEU A 63 -27.89 0.47 -4.23
CA LEU A 63 -27.48 0.67 -2.84
C LEU A 63 -28.40 1.69 -2.19
N MET A 64 -29.37 1.23 -1.40
CA MET A 64 -30.25 2.13 -0.66
C MET A 64 -29.59 2.55 0.65
N PHE A 65 -29.34 3.85 0.80
CA PHE A 65 -28.87 4.45 2.05
C PHE A 65 -29.51 5.81 2.28
N LYS A 66 -30.13 6.00 3.45
CA LYS A 66 -30.95 7.18 3.78
C LYS A 66 -32.00 7.49 2.71
N GLY A 67 -32.72 6.45 2.27
CA GLY A 67 -33.84 6.56 1.32
C GLY A 67 -33.46 6.84 -0.14
N LYS A 68 -32.17 6.93 -0.49
CA LYS A 68 -31.71 7.17 -1.86
C LYS A 68 -30.86 6.02 -2.37
N ASP A 69 -30.98 5.72 -3.66
CA ASP A 69 -30.05 4.83 -4.35
C ASP A 69 -28.72 5.57 -4.61
N ARG A 70 -27.64 4.99 -4.12
CA ARG A 70 -26.28 5.54 -4.17
C ARG A 70 -25.49 5.00 -5.36
N VAL A 71 -25.97 3.97 -6.05
CA VAL A 71 -25.42 3.51 -7.34
C VAL A 71 -25.92 4.42 -8.47
N GLY A 72 -27.23 4.65 -8.54
CA GLY A 72 -27.83 5.46 -9.61
C GLY A 72 -27.66 4.79 -10.97
N GLU A 73 -27.14 5.51 -11.97
CA GLU A 73 -26.90 4.99 -13.32
C GLU A 73 -25.58 4.22 -13.47
N ALA A 74 -24.77 4.14 -12.41
CA ALA A 74 -23.55 3.37 -12.41
C ALA A 74 -23.83 1.85 -12.34
N VAL A 75 -22.80 1.02 -12.55
CA VAL A 75 -22.97 -0.45 -12.53
C VAL A 75 -23.03 -1.04 -11.12
N GLY A 76 -22.53 -0.33 -10.10
CA GLY A 76 -22.57 -0.77 -8.70
C GLY A 76 -21.34 -1.56 -8.25
N HIS A 77 -21.51 -2.44 -7.27
CA HIS A 77 -20.41 -3.21 -6.66
C HIS A 77 -20.12 -4.51 -7.39
N TYR A 78 -18.85 -4.88 -7.52
CA TYR A 78 -18.44 -6.19 -8.04
C TYR A 78 -17.03 -6.59 -7.60
N VAL A 79 -16.71 -7.86 -7.87
CA VAL A 79 -15.41 -8.48 -7.61
C VAL A 79 -14.81 -8.88 -8.95
N SER A 80 -13.54 -8.55 -9.18
CA SER A 80 -12.88 -8.81 -10.48
C SER A 80 -11.43 -9.22 -10.30
N TYR A 81 -10.91 -9.98 -11.26
CA TYR A 81 -9.47 -10.17 -11.46
C TYR A 81 -9.05 -9.75 -12.87
N ASN A 82 -7.80 -9.33 -13.04
CA ASN A 82 -7.26 -8.83 -14.31
C ASN A 82 -8.10 -7.70 -14.97
N GLY A 83 -8.51 -6.71 -14.18
CA GLY A 83 -9.38 -5.63 -14.64
C GLY A 83 -10.83 -6.07 -14.87
N ALA A 84 -11.60 -5.30 -15.65
CA ALA A 84 -12.99 -5.62 -16.00
C ALA A 84 -13.12 -6.79 -17.01
N ALA A 85 -12.00 -7.41 -17.41
CA ALA A 85 -11.99 -8.56 -18.31
C ALA A 85 -12.43 -9.86 -17.61
N SER A 86 -12.44 -9.91 -16.27
CA SER A 86 -12.82 -11.10 -15.51
C SER A 86 -13.54 -10.75 -14.21
N ASP A 87 -14.75 -10.23 -14.35
CA ASP A 87 -15.66 -10.04 -13.23
C ASP A 87 -16.25 -11.39 -12.79
N LEU A 88 -16.28 -11.62 -11.49
CA LEU A 88 -16.85 -12.83 -10.92
C LEU A 88 -18.37 -12.84 -11.11
N ARG A 89 -18.88 -14.03 -11.42
CA ARG A 89 -20.32 -14.29 -11.50
C ARG A 89 -20.77 -15.24 -10.40
N TRP A 90 -21.64 -14.78 -9.53
CA TRP A 90 -22.25 -15.55 -8.47
C TRP A 90 -23.22 -16.58 -9.03
N THR A 91 -22.98 -17.84 -8.64
CA THR A 91 -23.80 -19.00 -8.98
C THR A 91 -24.85 -19.27 -7.92
N THR A 92 -24.51 -19.04 -6.65
CA THR A 92 -25.42 -19.18 -5.51
C THR A 92 -25.09 -18.15 -4.45
N ALA A 93 -26.06 -17.88 -3.57
CA ALA A 93 -25.84 -17.13 -2.35
C ALA A 93 -26.58 -17.80 -1.19
N SER A 94 -25.98 -17.78 0.00
CA SER A 94 -26.49 -18.48 1.18
C SER A 94 -26.01 -17.80 2.45
N ILE A 95 -26.77 -17.90 3.53
CA ILE A 95 -26.28 -17.59 4.88
C ILE A 95 -25.21 -18.64 5.22
N ALA A 96 -23.98 -18.20 5.44
CA ALA A 96 -22.87 -19.06 5.83
C ALA A 96 -22.79 -19.23 7.35
N SER A 97 -23.07 -18.17 8.09
CA SER A 97 -23.20 -18.18 9.55
C SER A 97 -24.07 -17.01 10.02
N SER A 98 -24.52 -17.04 11.27
CA SER A 98 -25.36 -15.99 11.85
C SER A 98 -25.21 -15.98 13.37
N GLY A 99 -25.35 -14.81 13.96
CA GLY A 99 -25.48 -14.64 15.40
C GLY A 99 -26.72 -13.83 15.78
N PRO A 100 -26.85 -13.43 17.06
CA PRO A 100 -28.02 -12.69 17.54
C PRO A 100 -28.23 -11.34 16.86
N ASN A 101 -27.16 -10.68 16.42
CA ASN A 101 -27.18 -9.32 15.87
C ASN A 101 -26.34 -9.18 14.58
N TRP A 102 -26.00 -10.30 13.93
CA TRP A 102 -25.21 -10.30 12.71
C TRP A 102 -25.52 -11.48 11.78
N LEU A 103 -25.22 -11.31 10.50
CA LEU A 103 -25.45 -12.28 9.44
C LEU A 103 -24.25 -12.32 8.47
N ASP A 104 -23.65 -13.49 8.26
CA ASP A 104 -22.63 -13.72 7.22
C ASP A 104 -23.28 -14.35 5.99
N ILE A 105 -23.25 -13.61 4.88
CA ILE A 105 -23.84 -14.00 3.60
C ILE A 105 -22.72 -14.30 2.63
N ARG A 106 -22.66 -15.56 2.18
CA ARG A 106 -21.72 -16.04 1.18
C ARG A 106 -22.32 -15.96 -0.22
N PHE A 107 -21.58 -15.37 -1.15
CA PHE A 107 -21.79 -15.43 -2.59
C PHE A 107 -20.71 -16.30 -3.22
N ARG A 108 -21.13 -17.31 -3.99
CA ARG A 108 -20.22 -18.31 -4.53
C ARG A 108 -20.00 -18.15 -6.02
N ALA A 109 -18.74 -18.06 -6.43
CA ALA A 109 -18.30 -18.16 -7.83
C ALA A 109 -17.38 -19.38 -8.01
N VAL A 110 -16.95 -19.63 -9.24
CA VAL A 110 -15.96 -20.69 -9.54
C VAL A 110 -14.64 -20.37 -8.82
N GLU A 111 -14.23 -19.12 -8.89
CA GLU A 111 -12.97 -18.59 -8.39
C GLU A 111 -12.90 -18.56 -6.87
N GLY A 112 -14.02 -18.32 -6.19
CA GLY A 112 -14.05 -18.24 -4.74
C GLY A 112 -15.38 -17.85 -4.13
N ASP A 113 -15.36 -17.74 -2.81
CA ASP A 113 -16.50 -17.37 -1.97
C ASP A 113 -16.29 -15.94 -1.45
N PHE A 114 -17.17 -15.00 -1.82
CA PHE A 114 -17.18 -13.63 -1.32
C PHE A 114 -18.23 -13.47 -0.23
N HIS A 115 -17.87 -12.83 0.88
CA HIS A 115 -18.72 -12.76 2.06
C HIS A 115 -19.08 -11.32 2.42
N TRP A 116 -20.33 -11.13 2.83
CA TRP A 116 -20.83 -9.91 3.48
C TRP A 116 -21.28 -10.26 4.90
N VAL A 117 -20.56 -9.75 5.90
CA VAL A 117 -20.93 -9.89 7.30
C VAL A 117 -21.61 -8.61 7.75
N LEU A 118 -22.93 -8.71 7.92
CA LEU A 118 -23.82 -7.63 8.29
C LEU A 118 -23.96 -7.60 9.81
N HIS A 119 -23.92 -6.42 10.41
CA HIS A 119 -24.30 -6.20 11.80
C HIS A 119 -25.51 -5.26 11.83
N ASP A 120 -26.43 -5.48 12.76
CA ASP A 120 -27.72 -4.77 12.80
C ASP A 120 -27.59 -3.26 12.97
N ASP A 121 -26.55 -2.81 13.68
CA ASP A 121 -26.26 -1.42 14.03
C ASP A 121 -25.17 -0.80 13.12
N LEU A 122 -24.79 -1.47 12.04
CA LEU A 122 -23.70 -1.08 11.17
C LEU A 122 -24.20 -0.55 9.82
N ALA A 123 -23.93 0.72 9.51
CA ALA A 123 -24.06 1.26 8.16
C ALA A 123 -22.85 0.82 7.31
N GLY A 124 -22.91 -0.37 6.73
CA GLY A 124 -21.81 -1.03 6.05
C GLY A 124 -21.76 -2.53 6.32
N ALA A 125 -20.70 -3.18 5.87
CA ALA A 125 -20.47 -4.61 6.08
C ALA A 125 -18.98 -4.92 6.19
N TYR A 126 -18.63 -5.88 7.04
CA TYR A 126 -17.34 -6.54 6.88
C TYR A 126 -17.39 -7.43 5.64
N GLN A 127 -16.27 -7.51 4.94
CA GLN A 127 -16.16 -8.28 3.72
C GLN A 127 -14.85 -9.06 3.71
N TYR A 128 -14.90 -10.25 3.15
CA TYR A 128 -13.71 -11.07 2.89
C TYR A 128 -13.93 -11.99 1.70
N PHE A 129 -12.84 -12.54 1.17
CA PHE A 129 -12.87 -13.49 0.07
C PHE A 129 -12.04 -14.72 0.41
N ILE A 130 -12.60 -15.90 0.18
CA ILE A 130 -11.92 -17.19 0.32
C ILE A 130 -11.64 -17.75 -1.07
N ASN A 131 -10.35 -17.93 -1.39
CA ASN A 131 -9.92 -18.47 -2.67
C ASN A 131 -10.35 -19.92 -2.88
N ARG A 132 -10.86 -20.23 -4.07
CA ARG A 132 -11.16 -21.61 -4.48
C ARG A 132 -10.44 -22.03 -5.75
N ALA A 133 -10.31 -21.12 -6.71
CA ALA A 133 -9.77 -21.40 -8.03
C ALA A 133 -9.40 -20.12 -8.80
N LEU A 134 -8.99 -19.04 -8.13
CA LEU A 134 -8.41 -17.90 -8.86
C LEU A 134 -7.23 -18.39 -9.70
N PRO A 135 -7.12 -17.96 -10.97
CA PRO A 135 -5.99 -18.32 -11.81
C PRO A 135 -4.72 -17.59 -11.33
N THR A 136 -3.59 -17.90 -11.96
CA THR A 136 -2.43 -17.00 -11.87
C THR A 136 -2.84 -15.63 -12.40
N LEU A 137 -2.72 -14.60 -11.57
CA LEU A 137 -3.19 -13.25 -11.87
C LEU A 137 -2.19 -12.21 -11.37
N GLY A 138 -2.34 -10.99 -11.86
CA GLY A 138 -1.65 -9.83 -11.31
C GLY A 138 -2.56 -8.88 -10.54
N GLU A 139 -3.87 -8.93 -10.79
CA GLU A 139 -4.82 -8.03 -10.13
C GLU A 139 -6.02 -8.80 -9.60
N PHE A 140 -6.39 -8.54 -8.34
CA PHE A 140 -7.63 -8.99 -7.71
C PHE A 140 -8.18 -7.88 -6.82
N ARG A 141 -9.45 -7.53 -7.01
CA ARG A 141 -10.06 -6.36 -6.37
C ARG A 141 -11.55 -6.55 -6.14
N THR A 142 -12.07 -5.79 -5.19
CA THR A 142 -13.49 -5.45 -5.10
C THR A 142 -13.63 -3.97 -5.34
N LEU A 143 -14.76 -3.50 -5.85
CA LEU A 143 -14.96 -2.07 -6.04
C LEU A 143 -16.42 -1.69 -6.09
N TRP A 144 -16.65 -0.40 -5.92
CA TRP A 144 -17.91 0.28 -6.16
C TRP A 144 -17.81 1.23 -7.33
N ARG A 145 -18.82 1.20 -8.20
CA ARG A 145 -19.13 2.21 -9.21
C ARG A 145 -20.41 2.92 -8.76
N LEU A 146 -20.29 4.19 -8.38
CA LEU A 146 -21.30 4.94 -7.64
C LEU A 146 -21.73 6.21 -8.38
N SER A 147 -22.91 6.71 -8.01
CA SER A 147 -23.44 7.96 -8.56
C SER A 147 -22.47 9.13 -8.32
N ASN A 148 -22.06 9.79 -9.40
CA ASN A 148 -21.20 10.96 -9.31
C ASN A 148 -21.85 12.17 -8.64
N ALA A 149 -23.18 12.24 -8.65
CA ALA A 149 -23.96 13.26 -7.97
C ALA A 149 -23.97 13.05 -6.45
N SER A 150 -24.04 11.79 -6.00
CA SER A 150 -23.93 11.47 -4.56
C SER A 150 -22.50 11.58 -4.05
N PHE A 151 -21.50 11.28 -4.89
CA PHE A 151 -20.10 11.18 -4.49
C PHE A 151 -19.19 12.02 -5.42
N PRO A 152 -19.26 13.35 -5.38
CA PRO A 152 -18.43 14.22 -6.20
C PRO A 152 -16.97 14.28 -5.72
N ASN A 153 -16.69 13.93 -4.46
CA ASN A 153 -15.38 14.05 -3.84
C ASN A 153 -14.76 12.68 -3.49
N ALA A 154 -13.45 12.67 -3.35
CA ALA A 154 -12.64 11.51 -2.98
C ALA A 154 -11.63 11.88 -1.88
N SER A 155 -11.14 10.87 -1.16
CA SER A 155 -10.10 11.05 -0.16
C SER A 155 -9.22 9.80 -0.01
N THR A 156 -7.91 10.04 0.06
CA THR A 156 -6.87 9.12 0.55
C THR A 156 -6.15 9.78 1.74
N ASN A 157 -5.09 9.16 2.26
CA ASN A 157 -4.20 9.76 3.26
C ASN A 157 -3.42 11.00 2.76
N VAL A 158 -3.20 11.13 1.44
CA VAL A 158 -2.36 12.19 0.85
C VAL A 158 -3.15 13.25 0.08
N LYS A 159 -4.42 12.98 -0.26
CA LYS A 159 -5.24 13.88 -1.08
C LYS A 159 -6.70 13.80 -0.71
N SER A 160 -7.38 14.95 -0.69
CA SER A 160 -8.82 15.04 -0.47
C SER A 160 -9.42 16.20 -1.27
N GLY A 161 -10.56 15.98 -1.93
CA GLY A 161 -11.19 17.01 -2.76
C GLY A 161 -12.03 16.45 -3.91
N PRO A 162 -12.43 17.30 -4.86
CA PRO A 162 -13.31 16.90 -5.95
C PRO A 162 -12.63 15.96 -6.94
N LEU A 163 -13.38 14.96 -7.39
CA LEU A 163 -13.04 14.20 -8.59
C LEU A 163 -13.27 15.08 -9.84
N PRO A 164 -12.51 14.89 -10.92
CA PRO A 164 -12.76 15.62 -12.16
C PRO A 164 -14.21 15.45 -12.64
N PRO A 165 -14.87 16.52 -13.13
CA PRO A 165 -16.20 16.40 -13.70
C PRO A 165 -16.15 15.57 -14.99
N PHE A 166 -17.21 14.83 -15.30
CA PHE A 166 -17.25 13.98 -16.50
C PHE A 166 -17.05 14.79 -17.80
N SER A 167 -17.57 16.01 -17.87
CA SER A 167 -17.37 16.93 -19.00
C SER A 167 -15.90 17.22 -19.29
N ALA A 168 -15.00 17.10 -18.29
CA ALA A 168 -13.57 17.29 -18.49
C ALA A 168 -12.94 16.23 -19.41
N TYR A 169 -13.60 15.07 -19.62
CA TYR A 169 -13.12 13.98 -20.47
C TYR A 169 -13.64 14.06 -21.92
N GLN A 170 -14.51 15.01 -22.26
CA GLN A 170 -15.16 15.05 -23.59
C GLN A 170 -14.25 15.59 -24.72
N ASN A 171 -13.41 16.58 -24.42
CA ASN A 171 -12.55 17.26 -25.40
C ASN A 171 -11.02 17.15 -25.22
N PRO A 172 -10.44 16.48 -24.19
CA PRO A 172 -8.99 16.38 -24.07
C PRO A 172 -8.42 15.24 -24.92
N THR A 173 -7.14 15.34 -25.27
CA THR A 173 -6.44 14.32 -26.07
C THR A 173 -6.01 13.16 -25.17
N LYS A 174 -6.42 11.92 -25.48
CA LYS A 174 -5.89 10.73 -24.77
C LYS A 174 -4.43 10.52 -25.15
N VAL A 175 -3.54 10.51 -24.16
CA VAL A 175 -2.08 10.43 -24.38
C VAL A 175 -1.42 9.18 -23.79
N GLN A 176 -2.11 8.50 -22.88
CA GLN A 176 -1.65 7.26 -22.25
C GLN A 176 -2.86 6.45 -21.73
N ASP A 177 -2.62 5.23 -21.23
CA ASP A 177 -3.62 4.44 -20.49
C ASP A 177 -4.36 5.31 -19.46
N GLU A 178 -5.67 5.45 -19.67
CA GLU A 178 -6.59 6.28 -18.88
C GLU A 178 -5.99 7.62 -18.44
N THR A 179 -5.36 8.34 -19.39
CA THR A 179 -4.74 9.65 -19.17
C THR A 179 -4.99 10.57 -20.36
N TRP A 180 -5.44 11.80 -20.09
CA TRP A 180 -5.77 12.80 -21.09
C TRP A 180 -5.08 14.13 -20.81
N GLN A 181 -4.56 14.76 -21.85
CA GLN A 181 -4.01 16.10 -21.79
C GLN A 181 -5.10 17.14 -22.11
N LYS A 182 -5.31 18.07 -21.18
CA LYS A 182 -6.20 19.22 -21.35
C LYS A 182 -5.55 20.29 -22.23
N SER A 183 -6.36 21.21 -22.73
CA SER A 183 -5.93 22.35 -23.54
C SER A 183 -4.97 23.30 -22.82
N ASP A 184 -5.03 23.35 -21.49
CA ASP A 184 -4.10 24.10 -20.63
C ASP A 184 -2.75 23.40 -20.39
N GLY A 185 -2.54 22.21 -20.98
CA GLY A 185 -1.33 21.41 -20.86
C GLY A 185 -1.25 20.53 -19.60
N THR A 186 -2.21 20.63 -18.67
CA THR A 186 -2.30 19.74 -17.51
C THR A 186 -3.05 18.45 -17.85
N PHE A 187 -3.05 17.47 -16.94
CA PHE A 187 -3.53 16.12 -17.22
C PHE A 187 -4.72 15.73 -16.34
N LEU A 188 -5.57 14.86 -16.87
CA LEU A 188 -6.54 14.06 -16.12
C LEU A 188 -6.06 12.62 -16.19
N THR A 189 -5.94 11.94 -15.05
CA THR A 189 -5.58 10.52 -15.07
C THR A 189 -6.25 9.73 -13.95
N LYS A 190 -6.54 8.45 -14.19
CA LYS A 190 -7.02 7.55 -13.13
C LYS A 190 -6.02 7.41 -11.99
N TYR A 191 -4.73 7.66 -12.24
CA TYR A 191 -3.67 7.55 -11.24
C TYR A 191 -3.62 8.72 -10.24
N ASP A 192 -4.36 9.81 -10.47
CA ASP A 192 -4.34 11.03 -9.64
C ASP A 192 -4.74 10.83 -8.17
N TRP A 193 -5.27 9.64 -7.87
CA TRP A 193 -5.70 9.21 -6.54
C TRP A 193 -5.07 7.86 -6.13
N ALA A 194 -3.98 7.46 -6.78
CA ALA A 194 -3.14 6.39 -6.26
C ALA A 194 -2.43 6.84 -4.98
N ALA A 195 -2.18 5.89 -4.08
CA ALA A 195 -1.49 6.17 -2.82
C ALA A 195 -0.84 4.91 -2.26
N PHE A 196 0.03 5.08 -1.25
CA PHE A 196 0.63 3.98 -0.51
C PHE A 196 -0.45 3.23 0.27
N LEU A 197 -0.64 1.96 -0.07
CA LEU A 197 -1.75 1.15 0.41
C LEU A 197 -1.63 0.85 1.90
N ARG A 198 -0.41 0.59 2.37
CA ARG A 198 -0.16 0.28 3.78
C ARG A 198 -0.26 1.49 4.70
N GLU A 199 -0.22 2.71 4.17
CA GLU A 199 -0.38 3.95 4.95
C GLU A 199 -1.83 4.40 5.08
N GLN A 200 -2.80 3.77 4.39
CA GLN A 200 -4.20 4.18 4.47
C GLN A 200 -4.82 3.84 5.84
N THR A 201 -5.56 4.79 6.41
CA THR A 201 -6.48 4.54 7.54
C THR A 201 -7.90 4.33 7.01
N ALA A 202 -8.47 5.38 6.42
CA ALA A 202 -9.73 5.39 5.69
C ALA A 202 -9.53 6.04 4.32
N TYR A 203 -9.95 5.36 3.25
CA TYR A 203 -10.01 5.95 1.92
C TYR A 203 -11.37 5.67 1.27
N GLY A 204 -11.83 6.59 0.44
CA GLY A 204 -13.22 6.54 0.00
C GLY A 204 -13.69 7.77 -0.75
N VAL A 205 -15.00 7.79 -1.01
CA VAL A 205 -15.68 8.84 -1.76
C VAL A 205 -16.79 9.44 -0.91
N TRP A 206 -17.08 10.73 -1.10
CA TRP A 206 -18.02 11.45 -0.25
C TRP A 206 -18.71 12.61 -0.97
N GLY A 207 -19.86 13.00 -0.43
CA GLY A 207 -20.63 14.19 -0.75
C GLY A 207 -21.37 14.67 0.50
N ASP A 208 -22.26 15.65 0.35
CA ASP A 208 -22.87 16.34 1.49
C ASP A 208 -23.78 15.45 2.36
N GLU A 209 -24.31 14.37 1.79
CA GLU A 209 -25.28 13.49 2.46
C GLU A 209 -24.73 12.10 2.82
N VAL A 210 -23.63 11.70 2.17
CA VAL A 210 -23.15 10.31 2.15
C VAL A 210 -21.64 10.21 1.95
N GLY A 211 -21.02 9.27 2.65
CA GLY A 211 -19.65 8.83 2.42
C GLY A 211 -19.61 7.31 2.31
N SER A 212 -18.73 6.79 1.47
CA SER A 212 -18.46 5.36 1.27
C SER A 212 -16.95 5.12 1.39
N TRP A 213 -16.55 4.24 2.31
CA TRP A 213 -15.17 4.12 2.78
C TRP A 213 -14.74 2.67 2.86
N TYR A 214 -13.47 2.40 2.56
CA TYR A 214 -12.81 1.13 2.87
C TYR A 214 -11.86 1.33 4.05
N LEU A 215 -12.02 0.48 5.06
CA LEU A 215 -11.26 0.51 6.31
C LEU A 215 -10.53 -0.84 6.46
N HIS A 216 -9.21 -0.80 6.40
CA HIS A 216 -8.34 -1.97 6.56
C HIS A 216 -7.61 -1.85 7.91
N ALA A 217 -8.16 -2.46 8.96
CA ALA A 217 -7.46 -2.60 10.24
C ALA A 217 -6.29 -3.58 10.10
N GLY A 218 -6.58 -4.80 9.67
CA GLY A 218 -5.59 -5.77 9.22
C GLY A 218 -5.12 -5.50 7.79
N LYS A 219 -3.81 -5.57 7.57
CA LYS A 219 -3.17 -5.38 6.26
C LYS A 219 -2.29 -6.57 5.86
N ASP A 220 -2.41 -7.67 6.60
CA ASP A 220 -1.61 -8.89 6.41
C ASP A 220 -1.87 -9.59 5.08
N TYR A 221 -3.07 -9.46 4.52
CA TYR A 221 -3.45 -10.08 3.24
C TYR A 221 -3.08 -9.27 1.98
N LEU A 222 -2.58 -8.04 2.14
CA LEU A 222 -2.17 -7.18 1.03
C LEU A 222 -0.75 -7.55 0.56
N ASN A 223 -0.48 -7.42 -0.74
CA ASN A 223 0.84 -7.70 -1.31
C ASN A 223 1.84 -6.55 -1.10
N GLY A 224 3.12 -6.88 -1.26
CA GLY A 224 4.25 -5.95 -1.24
C GLY A 224 4.58 -5.36 0.12
N ASP A 225 5.69 -4.66 0.18
CA ASP A 225 6.20 -4.03 1.38
C ASP A 225 5.53 -2.67 1.68
N GLN A 226 6.14 -1.89 2.59
CA GLN A 226 5.67 -0.56 3.01
C GLN A 226 5.41 0.38 1.82
N LEU A 227 6.13 0.21 0.72
CA LEU A 227 6.07 1.08 -0.45
C LEU A 227 5.06 0.60 -1.50
N LYS A 228 4.26 -0.43 -1.20
CA LYS A 228 3.16 -0.83 -2.10
C LYS A 228 2.20 0.33 -2.31
N GLN A 229 2.04 0.71 -3.58
CA GLN A 229 1.08 1.72 -4.02
C GLN A 229 -0.03 1.07 -4.83
N GLU A 230 -1.23 1.62 -4.78
CA GLU A 230 -2.36 1.14 -5.58
C GLU A 230 -3.30 2.25 -6.04
N LEU A 231 -4.08 1.94 -7.08
CA LEU A 231 -5.23 2.76 -7.47
C LEU A 231 -6.31 2.70 -6.39
N MET A 232 -6.75 3.85 -5.90
CA MET A 232 -7.80 3.90 -4.88
C MET A 232 -9.13 4.35 -5.47
N LEU A 233 -9.13 5.43 -6.25
CA LEU A 233 -10.33 6.20 -6.59
C LEU A 233 -10.17 6.81 -7.98
N HIS A 234 -11.24 7.03 -8.74
CA HIS A 234 -11.21 7.89 -9.93
C HIS A 234 -12.62 8.21 -10.45
N ARG A 235 -12.70 9.11 -11.42
CA ARG A 235 -13.87 9.30 -12.29
C ARG A 235 -13.76 8.33 -13.46
N GLU A 236 -14.79 7.51 -13.73
CA GLU A 236 -14.82 6.73 -14.97
C GLU A 236 -14.87 7.69 -16.16
N SER A 237 -13.96 7.50 -17.12
CA SER A 237 -13.78 8.39 -18.26
C SER A 237 -14.87 8.22 -19.33
N GLN A 238 -15.58 7.09 -19.35
CA GLN A 238 -16.60 6.77 -20.35
C GLN A 238 -18.04 7.05 -19.89
N THR A 239 -18.36 6.81 -18.62
CA THR A 239 -19.72 6.92 -18.06
C THR A 239 -19.85 8.02 -17.02
N GLY A 240 -18.72 8.55 -16.53
CA GLY A 240 -18.71 9.63 -15.55
C GLY A 240 -19.04 9.20 -14.12
N ASP A 241 -19.22 7.91 -13.83
CA ASP A 241 -19.47 7.46 -12.47
C ASP A 241 -18.25 7.57 -11.55
N THR A 242 -18.47 7.50 -10.24
CA THR A 242 -17.44 7.58 -9.22
C THR A 242 -16.95 6.18 -8.88
N VAL A 243 -15.67 5.92 -9.13
CA VAL A 243 -15.04 4.62 -8.90
C VAL A 243 -14.30 4.63 -7.56
N GLN A 244 -14.64 3.69 -6.68
CA GLN A 244 -13.96 3.43 -5.41
C GLN A 244 -13.42 2.00 -5.43
N LEU A 245 -12.11 1.84 -5.53
CA LEU A 245 -11.40 0.57 -5.69
C LEU A 245 -10.86 0.07 -4.36
N ASN A 246 -11.12 -1.19 -4.02
CA ASN A 246 -10.41 -1.92 -2.99
C ASN A 246 -9.48 -2.95 -3.67
N MET A 247 -8.24 -2.53 -3.89
CA MET A 247 -7.19 -3.33 -4.50
C MET A 247 -6.60 -4.30 -3.47
N LEU A 248 -7.09 -5.54 -3.49
CA LEU A 248 -6.67 -6.60 -2.55
C LEU A 248 -5.34 -7.24 -2.95
N HIS A 249 -5.07 -7.24 -4.25
CA HIS A 249 -3.82 -7.63 -4.88
C HIS A 249 -3.72 -6.87 -6.21
N GLY A 250 -2.57 -6.30 -6.51
CA GLY A 250 -2.42 -5.51 -7.73
C GLY A 250 -0.97 -5.21 -8.06
N THR A 251 -0.74 -4.85 -9.31
CA THR A 251 0.56 -4.74 -10.00
C THR A 251 1.08 -3.32 -10.11
N HIS A 252 0.28 -2.35 -9.66
CA HIS A 252 0.62 -0.96 -9.89
C HIS A 252 1.91 -0.63 -9.14
N TYR A 253 2.87 -0.03 -9.85
CA TYR A 253 4.17 0.40 -9.32
C TYR A 253 5.12 -0.76 -8.94
N GLN A 254 4.90 -1.94 -9.54
CA GLN A 254 5.65 -3.18 -9.33
C GLN A 254 6.19 -3.72 -10.65
N ALA A 255 7.30 -4.47 -10.60
CA ALA A 255 7.88 -5.06 -11.81
C ALA A 255 7.27 -6.41 -12.19
N SER A 256 6.74 -7.15 -11.23
CA SER A 256 6.13 -8.46 -11.45
C SER A 256 4.82 -8.60 -10.71
N SER A 257 3.94 -9.44 -11.26
CA SER A 257 2.61 -9.71 -10.71
C SER A 257 1.96 -10.89 -11.42
N ARG A 258 2.46 -12.08 -11.10
CA ARG A 258 1.96 -13.35 -11.65
C ARG A 258 1.90 -14.35 -10.53
N ASP A 259 0.95 -14.13 -9.64
CA ASP A 259 0.84 -14.88 -8.40
C ASP A 259 -0.26 -15.93 -8.48
N SER A 260 0.05 -17.09 -7.92
CA SER A 260 -0.90 -18.18 -7.75
C SER A 260 -1.12 -18.39 -6.26
N PHE A 261 -2.37 -18.51 -5.86
CA PHE A 261 -2.75 -18.51 -4.44
C PHE A 261 -3.18 -19.90 -4.00
N ALA A 262 -2.88 -20.22 -2.74
CA ALA A 262 -3.40 -21.42 -2.11
C ALA A 262 -4.93 -21.47 -2.22
N ALA A 263 -5.47 -22.63 -2.57
CA ALA A 263 -6.86 -22.84 -2.95
C ALA A 263 -7.42 -24.10 -2.27
N GLY A 264 -8.76 -24.21 -2.24
CA GLY A 264 -9.41 -25.51 -2.03
C GLY A 264 -9.63 -25.95 -0.58
N ASN A 265 -10.19 -25.09 0.28
CA ASN A 265 -10.63 -25.31 1.69
C ASN A 265 -9.65 -24.86 2.79
N ALA A 266 -9.22 -25.69 3.74
CA ALA A 266 -8.58 -25.29 5.02
C ALA A 266 -7.32 -24.42 4.87
N ASN A 267 -6.63 -24.49 3.73
CA ASN A 267 -5.44 -23.71 3.40
C ASN A 267 -5.70 -22.61 2.35
N ALA A 268 -6.96 -22.36 1.99
CA ALA A 268 -7.30 -21.33 1.01
C ALA A 268 -6.77 -19.96 1.44
N ARG A 269 -6.23 -19.21 0.48
CA ARG A 269 -5.89 -17.81 0.66
C ARG A 269 -7.16 -17.04 1.01
N VAL A 270 -7.08 -16.22 2.06
CA VAL A 270 -8.16 -15.34 2.51
C VAL A 270 -7.71 -13.89 2.39
N TRP A 271 -8.48 -13.06 1.71
CA TRP A 271 -8.34 -11.61 1.77
C TRP A 271 -9.39 -11.04 2.72
N GLY A 272 -8.98 -10.14 3.61
CA GLY A 272 -9.84 -9.60 4.66
C GLY A 272 -9.77 -10.36 6.00
N PRO A 273 -10.69 -10.06 6.92
CA PRO A 273 -11.81 -9.12 6.74
C PRO A 273 -11.39 -7.65 6.69
N TRP A 274 -12.00 -6.88 5.78
CA TRP A 274 -12.01 -5.40 5.81
C TRP A 274 -13.43 -4.90 6.08
N LEU A 275 -13.57 -3.64 6.48
CA LEU A 275 -14.87 -3.00 6.63
C LEU A 275 -15.13 -2.06 5.44
N TRP A 276 -16.24 -2.27 4.74
CA TRP A 276 -16.85 -1.25 3.88
C TRP A 276 -17.87 -0.46 4.70
N TYR A 277 -17.68 0.85 4.84
CA TYR A 277 -18.42 1.69 5.77
C TYR A 277 -19.13 2.85 5.07
N LEU A 278 -20.38 3.10 5.46
CA LEU A 278 -21.21 4.20 5.02
C LEU A 278 -21.46 5.17 6.16
N ASN A 279 -21.39 6.46 5.86
CA ASN A 279 -21.77 7.51 6.80
C ASN A 279 -22.38 8.71 6.10
N GLY A 280 -22.55 9.82 6.81
CA GLY A 280 -23.12 11.06 6.27
C GLY A 280 -22.16 11.94 5.45
N GLY A 281 -21.02 11.42 4.98
CA GLY A 281 -20.02 12.19 4.24
C GLY A 281 -18.86 12.70 5.09
N SER A 282 -18.87 12.44 6.41
CA SER A 282 -17.82 12.88 7.33
C SER A 282 -16.58 12.00 7.24
N ARG A 283 -15.46 12.56 6.78
CA ARG A 283 -14.16 11.86 6.82
C ARG A 283 -13.68 11.60 8.24
N GLN A 284 -13.93 12.54 9.16
CA GLN A 284 -13.52 12.40 10.56
C GLN A 284 -14.20 11.21 11.23
N ASP A 285 -15.48 11.00 10.92
CA ASP A 285 -16.23 9.84 11.40
C ASP A 285 -15.68 8.51 10.83
N ALA A 286 -15.31 8.48 9.55
CA ALA A 286 -14.66 7.30 8.96
C ALA A 286 -13.31 6.96 9.60
N VAL A 287 -12.50 7.98 9.94
CA VAL A 287 -11.24 7.80 10.67
C VAL A 287 -11.49 7.32 12.10
N ALA A 288 -12.44 7.94 12.83
CA ALA A 288 -12.82 7.51 14.17
C ALA A 288 -13.38 6.08 14.17
N ARG A 289 -14.05 5.66 13.09
CA ARG A 289 -14.46 4.27 12.90
C ARG A 289 -13.26 3.35 12.71
N TRP A 290 -12.30 3.71 11.86
CA TRP A 290 -11.08 2.92 11.67
C TRP A 290 -10.29 2.73 12.98
N GLU A 291 -10.20 3.75 13.84
CA GLU A 291 -9.53 3.64 15.15
C GLU A 291 -10.21 2.63 16.10
N LYS A 292 -11.52 2.38 15.92
CA LYS A 292 -12.23 1.30 16.64
C LYS A 292 -11.86 -0.05 16.05
N GLU A 293 -11.91 -0.17 14.73
CA GLU A 293 -11.53 -1.39 14.02
C GLU A 293 -10.08 -1.81 14.29
N GLU A 294 -9.15 -0.85 14.38
CA GLU A 294 -7.74 -1.10 14.71
C GLU A 294 -7.59 -1.74 16.10
N LYS A 295 -8.39 -1.33 17.08
CA LYS A 295 -8.37 -1.87 18.45
C LYS A 295 -9.03 -3.24 18.55
N GLU A 296 -10.01 -3.51 17.69
CA GLU A 296 -10.74 -4.79 17.65
C GLU A 296 -10.04 -5.83 16.78
N TRP A 297 -9.15 -5.42 15.88
CA TRP A 297 -8.36 -6.33 15.06
C TRP A 297 -7.21 -6.93 15.89
N PRO A 298 -6.94 -8.26 15.78
CA PRO A 298 -7.64 -9.25 14.96
C PRO A 298 -9.05 -9.60 15.43
N TYR A 299 -10.00 -9.65 14.51
CA TYR A 299 -11.42 -9.83 14.82
C TYR A 299 -11.70 -11.21 15.41
N ALA A 300 -12.14 -11.23 16.67
CA ALA A 300 -12.48 -12.47 17.39
C ALA A 300 -13.68 -13.21 16.77
N TRP A 301 -14.62 -12.48 16.16
CA TRP A 301 -15.81 -13.06 15.52
C TRP A 301 -15.49 -13.84 14.24
N PHE A 302 -14.33 -13.62 13.62
CA PHE A 302 -13.99 -14.26 12.35
C PHE A 302 -13.45 -15.68 12.59
N GLU A 303 -14.34 -16.66 12.55
CA GLU A 303 -14.05 -18.08 12.81
C GLU A 303 -13.25 -18.75 11.67
N ASN A 304 -11.99 -18.36 11.51
CA ASN A 304 -11.07 -18.98 10.58
C ASN A 304 -9.79 -19.42 11.30
N THR A 305 -9.53 -20.73 11.35
CA THR A 305 -8.42 -21.31 12.13
C THR A 305 -7.05 -20.71 11.78
N ALA A 306 -6.76 -20.52 10.48
CA ALA A 306 -5.49 -19.95 10.02
C ALA A 306 -5.37 -18.46 10.36
N TYR A 307 -6.47 -17.71 10.29
CA TYR A 307 -6.54 -16.31 10.72
C TYR A 307 -6.38 -16.17 12.23
N GLN A 308 -6.99 -17.05 13.03
CA GLN A 308 -6.94 -17.01 14.50
C GLN A 308 -5.64 -17.55 15.08
N SER A 309 -4.84 -18.25 14.27
CA SER A 309 -3.53 -18.73 14.69
C SER A 309 -2.49 -17.61 14.55
N ARG A 310 -2.33 -16.79 15.60
CA ARG A 310 -1.42 -15.63 15.60
C ARG A 310 -0.45 -15.64 16.78
N GLY A 311 0.74 -15.09 16.56
CA GLY A 311 1.77 -14.80 17.55
C GLY A 311 2.36 -13.41 17.30
N ALA A 312 3.58 -13.18 17.76
CA ALA A 312 4.32 -11.94 17.53
C ALA A 312 5.81 -12.24 17.31
N VAL A 313 6.53 -11.29 16.74
CA VAL A 313 7.99 -11.30 16.68
C VAL A 313 8.54 -9.98 17.19
N GLN A 314 9.64 -10.05 17.93
CA GLN A 314 10.40 -8.89 18.35
C GLN A 314 11.89 -9.14 18.20
N GLY A 315 12.65 -8.08 17.99
CA GLY A 315 14.09 -8.17 17.84
C GLY A 315 14.76 -6.81 17.90
N LYS A 316 16.08 -6.81 17.71
CA LYS A 316 16.90 -5.61 17.66
C LYS A 316 17.91 -5.71 16.53
N LEU A 317 17.92 -4.73 15.65
CA LEU A 317 18.86 -4.58 14.55
C LEU A 317 19.99 -3.62 14.96
N LEU A 318 21.22 -4.11 14.91
CA LEU A 318 22.43 -3.32 15.18
C LEU A 318 23.30 -3.32 13.94
N LEU A 319 23.71 -2.15 13.47
CA LEU A 319 24.67 -2.05 12.38
C LEU A 319 26.03 -2.56 12.85
N SER A 320 26.81 -3.17 11.96
CA SER A 320 28.13 -3.72 12.32
C SER A 320 29.15 -2.66 12.74
N ASP A 321 28.85 -1.37 12.54
CA ASP A 321 29.63 -0.23 13.05
C ASP A 321 29.20 0.24 14.46
N GLY A 322 28.26 -0.48 15.11
CA GLY A 322 27.81 -0.23 16.47
C GLY A 322 26.62 0.72 16.59
N ARG A 323 26.17 1.36 15.50
CA ARG A 323 24.97 2.20 15.53
C ARG A 323 23.70 1.35 15.61
N PRO A 324 22.64 1.81 16.30
CA PRO A 324 21.31 1.22 16.13
C PRO A 324 20.85 1.38 14.68
N ALA A 325 20.15 0.39 14.13
CA ALA A 325 19.48 0.52 12.84
C ALA A 325 18.18 1.34 12.99
N ALA A 326 18.29 2.54 13.54
CA ALA A 326 17.16 3.38 13.90
C ALA A 326 16.33 3.79 12.67
N GLY A 327 15.01 3.70 12.78
CA GLY A 327 14.08 4.02 11.71
C GLY A 327 14.05 3.01 10.56
N ALA A 328 14.86 1.94 10.58
CA ALA A 328 14.91 0.95 9.50
C ALA A 328 13.53 0.38 9.17
N ALA A 329 13.21 0.26 7.88
CA ALA A 329 12.04 -0.49 7.46
C ALA A 329 12.26 -1.97 7.72
N VAL A 330 11.29 -2.63 8.36
CA VAL A 330 11.32 -4.07 8.67
C VAL A 330 10.11 -4.72 8.02
N PHE A 331 10.35 -5.74 7.19
CA PHE A 331 9.32 -6.45 6.46
C PHE A 331 9.41 -7.95 6.76
N LEU A 332 8.30 -8.55 7.17
CA LEU A 332 8.18 -9.97 7.39
C LEU A 332 7.43 -10.58 6.21
N GLY A 333 8.13 -11.40 5.43
CA GLY A 333 7.61 -11.95 4.18
C GLY A 333 8.13 -13.35 3.85
N ASP A 334 8.19 -13.66 2.55
CA ASP A 334 8.49 -14.99 2.04
C ASP A 334 9.82 -15.53 2.57
N ASN A 335 9.81 -16.73 3.15
CA ASN A 335 11.01 -17.37 3.69
C ASN A 335 11.86 -17.99 2.57
N ARG A 336 13.18 -17.79 2.60
CA ARG A 336 14.15 -18.37 1.65
C ARG A 336 13.82 -18.09 0.18
N ASN A 337 13.31 -16.89 -0.09
CA ASN A 337 13.01 -16.43 -1.44
C ASN A 337 13.96 -15.28 -1.82
N GLU A 338 14.92 -15.57 -2.70
CA GLU A 338 15.91 -14.59 -3.16
C GLU A 338 15.60 -14.04 -4.56
N THR A 339 14.55 -14.54 -5.22
CA THR A 339 14.23 -14.20 -6.61
C THR A 339 13.11 -13.17 -6.73
N VAL A 340 12.28 -13.02 -5.70
CA VAL A 340 11.18 -12.06 -5.65
C VAL A 340 11.52 -10.92 -4.71
N SER A 341 11.43 -9.68 -5.20
CA SER A 341 11.67 -8.50 -4.37
C SER A 341 10.61 -8.37 -3.28
N THR A 342 10.92 -7.66 -2.19
CA THR A 342 9.94 -7.42 -1.11
C THR A 342 8.70 -6.68 -1.59
N LEU A 343 8.83 -5.85 -2.64
CA LEU A 343 7.68 -5.17 -3.23
C LEU A 343 6.84 -6.14 -4.07
N ASP A 344 7.42 -7.04 -4.85
CA ASP A 344 6.70 -7.99 -5.72
C ASP A 344 6.13 -9.22 -4.97
N GLN A 345 6.42 -9.39 -3.67
CA GLN A 345 5.87 -10.50 -2.87
C GLN A 345 4.35 -10.40 -2.69
N GLY A 346 3.59 -11.39 -3.17
CA GLY A 346 2.12 -11.31 -3.18
C GLY A 346 1.33 -12.57 -2.79
N GLN A 347 1.96 -13.73 -2.68
CA GLN A 347 1.27 -15.02 -2.49
C GLN A 347 0.87 -15.30 -1.04
N ASN A 348 1.66 -14.77 -0.10
CA ASN A 348 1.57 -15.05 1.33
C ASN A 348 1.11 -13.83 2.14
N TYR A 349 1.12 -13.94 3.47
CA TYR A 349 0.72 -12.84 4.36
C TYR A 349 1.94 -12.04 4.77
N TYR A 350 1.82 -10.72 4.79
CA TYR A 350 2.97 -9.81 4.87
C TYR A 350 2.77 -8.74 5.92
N TYR A 351 3.85 -8.44 6.65
CA TYR A 351 3.80 -7.52 7.78
C TYR A 351 4.93 -6.50 7.68
N THR A 352 4.65 -5.29 8.15
CA THR A 352 5.58 -4.16 8.09
C THR A 352 5.69 -3.51 9.44
N ALA A 353 6.89 -3.14 9.83
CA ALA A 353 7.18 -2.27 10.95
C ALA A 353 8.34 -1.34 10.62
N TYR A 354 8.63 -0.42 11.52
CA TYR A 354 9.86 0.36 11.54
C TYR A 354 10.57 0.11 12.87
N ALA A 355 11.89 0.03 12.83
CA ALA A 355 12.69 -0.01 14.04
C ALA A 355 12.67 1.35 14.76
N ASP A 356 12.60 1.33 16.09
CA ASP A 356 12.69 2.53 16.92
C ASP A 356 14.12 3.11 16.96
N ASP A 357 14.33 4.19 17.71
CA ASP A 357 15.61 4.89 17.83
C ASP A 357 16.75 4.01 18.39
N THR A 358 16.42 2.87 19.01
CA THR A 358 17.39 1.90 19.51
C THR A 358 17.64 0.75 18.53
N GLY A 359 16.95 0.72 17.39
CA GLY A 359 16.99 -0.38 16.42
C GLY A 359 16.06 -1.54 16.80
N SER A 360 15.21 -1.38 17.82
CA SER A 360 14.27 -2.41 18.26
C SER A 360 12.98 -2.36 17.45
N PHE A 361 12.37 -3.52 17.20
CA PHE A 361 11.08 -3.62 16.50
C PHE A 361 10.22 -4.70 17.15
N CYS A 362 8.90 -4.56 16.99
CA CYS A 362 7.91 -5.56 17.38
C CYS A 362 6.80 -5.59 16.32
N ILE A 363 6.48 -6.78 15.82
CA ILE A 363 5.33 -7.03 14.95
C ILE A 363 4.39 -7.97 15.70
N ARG A 364 3.20 -7.47 16.03
CA ARG A 364 2.16 -8.21 16.74
C ARG A 364 1.19 -8.85 15.75
N ASP A 365 0.39 -9.78 16.27
CA ASP A 365 -0.75 -10.36 15.56
C ASP A 365 -0.36 -10.98 14.20
N VAL A 366 0.82 -11.58 14.16
CA VAL A 366 1.38 -12.24 12.98
C VAL A 366 0.81 -13.64 12.89
N ARG A 367 0.24 -14.04 11.75
CA ARG A 367 -0.22 -15.42 11.53
C ARG A 367 0.93 -16.40 11.73
N SER A 368 0.68 -17.50 12.42
CA SER A 368 1.68 -18.55 12.65
C SER A 368 2.19 -19.11 11.33
N GLY A 369 3.49 -19.37 11.28
CA GLY A 369 4.17 -19.82 10.06
C GLY A 369 5.66 -19.48 10.12
N THR A 370 6.36 -19.75 9.03
CA THR A 370 7.79 -19.44 8.89
C THR A 370 7.98 -18.33 7.87
N TYR A 371 8.72 -17.30 8.26
CA TYR A 371 8.95 -16.10 7.46
C TYR A 371 10.45 -15.80 7.34
N ALA A 372 10.80 -14.93 6.40
CA ALA A 372 12.03 -14.17 6.48
C ALA A 372 11.76 -12.74 6.94
N LEU A 373 12.67 -12.23 7.77
CA LEU A 373 12.76 -10.81 8.12
C LEU A 373 13.70 -10.13 7.13
N TYR A 374 13.19 -9.10 6.46
CA TYR A 374 13.94 -8.21 5.59
C TYR A 374 14.06 -6.84 6.26
N ALA A 375 15.20 -6.17 6.14
CA ALA A 375 15.37 -4.81 6.58
C ALA A 375 16.24 -3.97 5.63
N TRP A 376 15.91 -2.68 5.52
CA TRP A 376 16.66 -1.70 4.72
C TRP A 376 16.53 -0.30 5.31
N GLY A 377 17.39 0.61 4.83
CA GLY A 377 17.37 2.01 5.24
C GLY A 377 16.03 2.66 4.92
N ASN A 378 15.57 3.56 5.78
CA ASN A 378 14.38 4.39 5.54
C ASN A 378 14.76 5.87 5.70
N GLY A 379 15.95 6.21 5.18
CA GLY A 379 16.52 7.53 5.28
C GLY A 379 17.21 7.73 6.61
N ARG A 380 17.23 8.97 7.09
CA ARG A 380 17.91 9.33 8.34
C ARG A 380 17.28 8.62 9.54
N PRO A 381 18.10 8.20 10.53
CA PRO A 381 19.54 8.47 10.69
C PRO A 381 20.49 7.50 9.98
N ILE A 382 19.99 6.48 9.29
CA ILE A 382 20.79 5.45 8.61
C ILE A 382 20.83 5.63 7.08
N ALA A 383 20.68 6.87 6.62
CA ALA A 383 20.65 7.27 5.21
C ALA A 383 21.87 6.83 4.41
N ASP A 384 22.97 6.48 5.09
CA ASP A 384 24.23 6.03 4.51
C ASP A 384 24.33 4.51 4.30
N VAL A 385 23.35 3.72 4.78
CA VAL A 385 23.42 2.26 4.76
C VAL A 385 22.98 1.71 3.40
N ILE A 386 23.97 1.23 2.63
CA ILE A 386 23.80 0.72 1.25
C ILE A 386 23.22 -0.70 1.22
N THR A 387 23.55 -1.52 2.22
CA THR A 387 23.22 -2.94 2.25
C THR A 387 21.77 -3.14 2.67
N ASN A 388 21.19 -4.30 2.32
CA ASN A 388 19.95 -4.79 2.93
C ASN A 388 20.30 -5.94 3.88
N PHE A 389 19.42 -6.22 4.81
CA PHE A 389 19.54 -7.33 5.75
C PHE A 389 18.41 -8.34 5.54
N THR A 390 18.72 -9.63 5.57
CA THR A 390 17.74 -10.71 5.52
C THR A 390 18.08 -11.76 6.57
N HIS A 391 17.09 -12.17 7.36
CA HIS A 391 17.18 -13.26 8.32
C HIS A 391 16.03 -14.25 8.09
N ASN A 392 16.37 -15.43 7.60
CA ASN A 392 15.41 -16.49 7.29
C ASN A 392 15.00 -17.28 8.55
N ASP A 393 13.96 -18.11 8.39
CA ASP A 393 13.49 -19.08 9.37
C ASP A 393 12.98 -18.47 10.68
N VAL A 394 12.35 -17.30 10.57
CA VAL A 394 11.61 -16.69 11.68
C VAL A 394 10.31 -17.48 11.89
N GLU A 395 10.30 -18.35 12.89
CA GLU A 395 9.12 -19.13 13.27
C GLU A 395 8.17 -18.31 14.16
N ILE A 396 6.92 -18.23 13.74
CA ILE A 396 5.83 -17.60 14.50
C ILE A 396 4.92 -18.70 15.03
N VAL A 397 4.79 -18.77 16.35
CA VAL A 397 3.97 -19.77 17.04
C VAL A 397 2.76 -19.10 17.68
N LYS A 398 1.59 -19.74 17.56
CA LYS A 398 0.33 -19.25 18.14
C LYS A 398 0.48 -18.92 19.62
N GLY A 399 0.05 -17.74 20.02
CA GLY A 399 0.02 -17.26 21.41
C GLY A 399 1.38 -16.95 22.01
N LYS A 400 2.46 -16.93 21.21
CA LYS A 400 3.82 -16.65 21.69
C LYS A 400 4.43 -15.43 20.99
N THR A 401 5.35 -14.78 21.69
CA THR A 401 6.24 -13.77 21.10
C THR A 401 7.59 -14.41 20.82
N THR A 402 7.92 -14.59 19.54
CA THR A 402 9.23 -15.00 19.07
C THR A 402 10.23 -13.87 19.33
N THR A 403 11.19 -14.08 20.22
CA THR A 403 12.26 -13.11 20.48
C THR A 403 13.50 -13.54 19.70
N LEU A 404 13.88 -12.73 18.72
CA LEU A 404 15.09 -12.94 17.94
C LEU A 404 16.33 -12.54 18.76
N PRO A 405 17.49 -13.18 18.52
CA PRO A 405 18.75 -12.69 19.08
C PRO A 405 19.07 -11.29 18.54
N LEU A 406 20.11 -10.64 19.09
CA LEU A 406 20.64 -9.43 18.48
C LEU A 406 21.04 -9.70 17.03
N LEU A 407 20.44 -8.98 16.09
CA LEU A 407 20.67 -9.15 14.66
C LEU A 407 21.71 -8.12 14.20
N THR A 408 22.92 -8.59 13.92
CA THR A 408 24.00 -7.74 13.40
C THR A 408 23.86 -7.57 11.89
N TRP A 409 23.59 -6.34 11.44
CA TRP A 409 23.47 -5.95 10.04
C TRP A 409 24.82 -5.46 9.50
N PRO A 410 25.45 -6.18 8.55
CA PRO A 410 26.70 -5.75 7.94
C PRO A 410 26.57 -4.46 7.14
N VAL A 411 27.41 -3.46 7.42
CA VAL A 411 27.48 -2.19 6.69
C VAL A 411 28.85 -1.98 6.04
N THR A 412 28.92 -1.12 5.02
CA THR A 412 30.18 -0.76 4.38
C THR A 412 30.98 0.23 5.24
N ASN A 413 32.30 0.28 5.04
CA ASN A 413 33.13 1.27 5.72
C ASN A 413 32.90 2.66 5.10
N ARG A 414 32.18 3.51 5.84
CA ARG A 414 31.84 4.89 5.43
C ARG A 414 33.05 5.77 5.14
N THR A 415 34.22 5.48 5.71
CA THR A 415 35.44 6.28 5.44
C THR A 415 35.97 6.09 4.03
N LYS A 416 35.51 5.04 3.31
CA LYS A 416 35.84 4.82 1.90
C LYS A 416 34.93 5.59 0.94
N ARG A 417 33.90 6.28 1.44
CA ARG A 417 32.97 7.02 0.60
C ARG A 417 33.62 8.26 -0.02
N ILE A 418 33.53 8.35 -1.34
CA ILE A 418 33.97 9.52 -2.11
C ILE A 418 32.84 10.54 -2.13
N PHE A 419 31.63 10.12 -2.50
CA PHE A 419 30.43 10.95 -2.39
C PHE A 419 29.16 10.09 -2.28
N GLN A 420 28.08 10.73 -1.82
CA GLN A 420 26.71 10.23 -1.91
C GLN A 420 25.77 11.39 -2.27
N ILE A 421 24.78 11.11 -3.11
CA ILE A 421 23.67 12.01 -3.44
C ILE A 421 22.37 11.25 -3.16
N GLY A 422 21.51 11.81 -2.31
CA GLY A 422 20.30 11.12 -1.82
C GLY A 422 20.55 10.31 -0.55
N ASP A 423 19.49 9.70 -0.02
CA ASP A 423 19.51 8.83 1.14
C ASP A 423 19.11 7.41 0.70
N PHE A 424 19.53 6.35 1.40
CA PHE A 424 18.98 5.00 1.14
C PHE A 424 17.65 4.83 1.87
N ASP A 425 16.56 5.11 1.17
CA ASP A 425 15.20 4.97 1.70
C ASP A 425 14.21 4.35 0.70
N ARG A 426 14.72 3.98 -0.48
CA ARG A 426 13.98 3.48 -1.66
C ARG A 426 12.96 4.49 -2.20
N LYS A 427 13.13 5.78 -1.88
CA LYS A 427 12.25 6.88 -2.27
C LYS A 427 13.06 7.99 -2.91
N THR A 428 12.37 8.94 -3.53
CA THR A 428 13.00 10.14 -4.08
C THR A 428 13.08 11.29 -3.08
N ASP A 429 12.73 11.05 -1.81
CA ASP A 429 12.56 12.08 -0.79
C ASP A 429 13.86 12.91 -0.66
N GLY A 430 13.72 14.24 -0.64
CA GLY A 430 14.86 15.16 -0.54
C GLY A 430 15.49 15.60 -1.87
N PHE A 431 15.03 15.09 -3.02
CA PHE A 431 15.44 15.58 -4.34
C PHE A 431 14.59 16.74 -4.87
N TYR A 432 15.13 17.51 -5.82
CA TYR A 432 14.39 18.57 -6.51
C TYR A 432 13.16 18.01 -7.23
N LEU A 433 12.01 18.66 -7.02
CA LEU A 433 10.68 18.23 -7.45
C LEU A 433 10.14 16.94 -6.81
N ALA A 434 10.84 16.29 -5.87
CA ALA A 434 10.26 15.22 -5.03
C ALA A 434 9.49 15.86 -3.88
N ASP A 435 8.20 16.18 -4.11
CA ASP A 435 7.32 16.72 -3.08
C ASP A 435 6.51 15.59 -2.44
N PRO A 436 6.73 15.25 -1.16
CA PRO A 436 5.97 14.22 -0.47
C PRO A 436 4.46 14.50 -0.43
N ALA A 437 4.04 15.77 -0.51
CA ALA A 437 2.63 16.15 -0.57
C ALA A 437 1.99 15.92 -1.95
N ILE A 438 2.81 15.66 -2.99
CA ILE A 438 2.37 15.35 -4.35
C ILE A 438 3.03 14.02 -4.79
N PRO A 439 2.64 12.89 -4.18
CA PRO A 439 3.25 11.59 -4.45
C PRO A 439 2.90 11.04 -5.84
N VAL A 440 1.89 11.62 -6.50
CA VAL A 440 1.48 11.29 -7.86
C VAL A 440 1.16 12.56 -8.65
N GLN A 441 1.82 12.72 -9.80
CA GLN A 441 1.52 13.74 -10.80
C GLN A 441 2.04 13.28 -12.17
N HIS A 442 1.13 13.05 -13.11
CA HIS A 442 1.51 12.68 -14.47
C HIS A 442 2.44 13.73 -15.10
N ALA A 443 3.39 13.26 -15.91
CA ALA A 443 4.40 14.06 -16.61
C ALA A 443 5.30 14.93 -15.72
N ARG A 444 5.32 14.77 -14.39
CA ARG A 444 6.20 15.58 -13.52
C ARG A 444 7.68 15.39 -13.85
N ILE A 445 8.08 14.18 -14.27
CA ILE A 445 9.45 13.88 -14.69
C ILE A 445 9.90 14.71 -15.90
N ASP A 446 8.98 15.17 -16.76
CA ASP A 446 9.30 16.04 -17.89
C ASP A 446 9.73 17.45 -17.45
N LYS A 447 9.49 17.83 -16.20
CA LYS A 447 10.00 19.09 -15.63
C LYS A 447 11.48 18.99 -15.25
N CYS A 448 12.04 17.79 -15.15
CA CYS A 448 13.46 17.62 -14.90
C CYS A 448 14.30 18.06 -16.13
N PRO A 449 15.48 18.66 -15.92
CA PRO A 449 16.30 19.16 -17.01
C PRO A 449 16.99 18.01 -17.76
N ALA A 450 17.25 18.21 -19.05
CA ALA A 450 18.04 17.27 -19.85
C ALA A 450 19.50 17.19 -19.39
N ASN A 451 20.03 18.31 -18.91
CA ASN A 451 21.40 18.42 -18.42
C ASN A 451 21.41 19.14 -17.08
N LEU A 452 22.21 18.63 -16.14
CA LEU A 452 22.56 19.33 -14.90
C LEU A 452 23.97 18.96 -14.48
N THR A 453 24.58 19.79 -13.63
CA THR A 453 25.86 19.50 -12.99
C THR A 453 25.70 19.63 -11.49
N TYR A 454 26.01 18.55 -10.78
CA TYR A 454 26.03 18.48 -9.33
C TYR A 454 27.49 18.51 -8.87
N THR A 455 27.88 19.50 -8.08
CA THR A 455 29.24 19.62 -7.55
C THR A 455 29.27 19.16 -6.10
N VAL A 456 30.00 18.08 -5.82
CA VAL A 456 30.10 17.52 -4.46
C VAL A 456 30.68 18.57 -3.51
N GLY A 457 30.03 18.74 -2.36
CA GLY A 457 30.38 19.76 -1.36
C GLY A 457 29.84 21.17 -1.63
N THR A 458 29.20 21.42 -2.78
CA THR A 458 28.60 22.72 -3.12
C THR A 458 27.10 22.63 -3.43
N SER A 459 26.72 21.66 -4.28
CA SER A 459 25.32 21.44 -4.68
C SER A 459 24.50 20.82 -3.54
N THR A 460 23.19 21.10 -3.57
CA THR A 460 22.21 20.58 -2.61
C THR A 460 21.19 19.68 -3.34
N PRO A 461 20.95 18.42 -2.91
CA PRO A 461 20.06 17.50 -3.62
C PRO A 461 18.65 18.05 -3.88
N SER A 462 18.07 18.74 -2.91
CA SER A 462 16.71 19.29 -3.00
C SER A 462 16.54 20.43 -4.01
N ARG A 463 17.64 20.92 -4.59
CA ARG A 463 17.65 22.00 -5.58
C ARG A 463 18.33 21.60 -6.89
N ASP A 464 19.43 20.86 -6.79
CA ASP A 464 20.38 20.67 -7.88
C ASP A 464 20.38 19.22 -8.42
N TRP A 465 19.56 18.33 -7.84
CA TRP A 465 19.38 16.95 -8.33
C TRP A 465 17.89 16.63 -8.45
N CYS A 466 17.37 16.52 -9.67
CA CYS A 466 15.95 16.26 -9.87
C CYS A 466 15.59 14.81 -9.49
N PHE A 467 14.37 14.60 -8.99
CA PHE A 467 13.89 13.31 -8.49
C PHE A 467 13.94 12.15 -9.51
N GLY A 468 13.92 12.47 -10.81
CA GLY A 468 13.98 11.47 -11.87
C GLY A 468 14.68 11.97 -13.13
N GLN A 469 15.13 11.04 -13.97
CA GLN A 469 15.83 11.34 -15.22
C GLN A 469 15.21 10.55 -16.37
N SER A 470 14.91 11.26 -17.47
CA SER A 470 14.22 10.69 -18.64
C SER A 470 14.74 11.21 -19.98
N LYS A 471 15.08 12.50 -20.08
CA LYS A 471 15.41 13.19 -21.33
C LYS A 471 16.80 12.84 -21.87
N LEU A 472 16.93 12.82 -23.20
CA LEU A 472 18.23 12.76 -23.86
C LEU A 472 19.11 13.95 -23.40
N GLY A 473 20.26 13.64 -22.84
CA GLY A 473 21.13 14.61 -22.18
C GLY A 473 22.04 13.94 -21.15
N THR A 474 22.82 14.73 -20.44
CA THR A 474 23.82 14.24 -19.47
C THR A 474 23.68 14.95 -18.14
N TRP A 475 23.56 14.16 -17.08
CA TRP A 475 23.72 14.64 -15.71
C TRP A 475 25.12 14.31 -15.23
N SER A 476 25.82 15.30 -14.70
CA SER A 476 27.24 15.19 -14.34
C SER A 476 27.45 15.43 -12.85
N VAL A 477 28.13 14.51 -12.18
CA VAL A 477 28.62 14.69 -10.81
C VAL A 477 30.09 15.06 -10.88
N SER A 478 30.41 16.25 -10.39
CA SER A 478 31.76 16.79 -10.33
C SER A 478 32.30 16.63 -8.91
N PHE A 479 33.41 15.94 -8.73
CA PHE A 479 33.99 15.68 -7.41
C PHE A 479 35.52 15.65 -7.43
N PRO A 480 36.18 16.15 -6.37
CA PRO A 480 37.64 16.07 -6.26
C PRO A 480 38.09 14.69 -5.74
N VAL A 481 39.26 14.25 -6.19
CA VAL A 481 39.99 13.09 -5.64
C VAL A 481 41.40 13.53 -5.25
N PRO A 482 41.88 13.25 -4.01
CA PRO A 482 43.14 13.79 -3.51
C PRO A 482 44.40 13.35 -4.26
N SER A 483 44.41 12.18 -4.88
CA SER A 483 45.56 11.64 -5.60
C SER A 483 45.11 10.74 -6.76
N ALA A 484 45.77 10.83 -7.91
CA ALA A 484 45.52 9.92 -9.03
C ALA A 484 45.90 8.47 -8.63
N ASN A 485 45.03 7.51 -8.94
CA ASN A 485 45.28 6.06 -8.92
C ASN A 485 45.99 5.42 -7.71
N SER A 486 45.21 4.83 -6.80
CA SER A 486 45.69 3.63 -6.08
C SER A 486 44.62 2.59 -5.73
N THR A 487 43.36 2.99 -5.59
CA THR A 487 42.27 2.07 -5.19
C THR A 487 41.25 1.86 -6.30
N ALA A 488 40.77 0.61 -6.42
CA ALA A 488 39.56 0.35 -7.17
C ALA A 488 38.39 1.02 -6.43
N ALA A 489 37.30 1.30 -7.14
CA ALA A 489 36.10 1.83 -6.52
C ALA A 489 34.87 1.03 -6.97
N ARG A 490 33.75 1.30 -6.33
CA ARG A 490 32.44 0.78 -6.69
C ARG A 490 31.46 1.93 -6.77
N LEU A 491 30.77 2.02 -7.89
CA LEU A 491 29.59 2.85 -8.04
C LEU A 491 28.35 2.03 -7.66
N VAL A 492 27.53 2.56 -6.77
CA VAL A 492 26.21 2.04 -6.43
C VAL A 492 25.17 3.02 -6.94
N VAL A 493 24.29 2.53 -7.82
CA VAL A 493 23.16 3.26 -8.38
C VAL A 493 21.90 2.66 -7.79
N SER A 494 21.25 3.40 -6.90
CA SER A 494 19.99 3.03 -6.27
C SER A 494 18.86 3.81 -6.91
N LEU A 495 17.87 3.10 -7.47
CA LEU A 495 16.71 3.67 -8.13
C LEU A 495 15.47 3.36 -7.29
N ALA A 496 14.67 4.38 -7.02
CA ALA A 496 13.37 4.24 -6.35
C ALA A 496 12.30 3.64 -7.28
N GLY A 497 12.56 3.54 -8.58
CA GLY A 497 11.63 3.00 -9.58
C GLY A 497 12.23 3.06 -10.99
N PHE A 498 11.78 2.18 -11.90
CA PHE A 498 12.25 2.13 -13.28
C PHE A 498 11.15 1.78 -14.28
N SER A 499 10.89 2.69 -15.22
CA SER A 499 9.96 2.49 -16.32
C SER A 499 10.71 2.27 -17.64
N GLN A 500 10.51 1.10 -18.26
CA GLN A 500 11.19 0.74 -19.52
C GLN A 500 10.84 1.70 -20.66
N GLY A 501 11.80 1.90 -21.57
CA GLY A 501 11.71 2.86 -22.67
C GLY A 501 12.87 3.86 -22.65
N SER A 502 13.66 3.85 -21.58
CA SER A 502 14.81 4.73 -21.38
C SER A 502 16.06 3.92 -21.01
N SER A 503 17.23 4.41 -21.44
CA SER A 503 18.54 3.85 -21.12
C SER A 503 19.58 4.97 -21.00
N ALA A 504 20.59 4.78 -20.15
CA ALA A 504 21.74 5.65 -20.00
C ALA A 504 23.05 4.86 -19.92
N ASP A 505 24.11 5.46 -20.43
CA ASP A 505 25.48 5.05 -20.18
C ASP A 505 26.02 5.82 -18.98
N ILE A 506 26.78 5.14 -18.14
CA ILE A 506 27.47 5.74 -17.00
C ILE A 506 28.96 5.80 -17.31
N LEU A 507 29.54 7.00 -17.32
CA LEU A 507 30.93 7.25 -17.68
C LEU A 507 31.66 7.92 -16.53
N LEU A 508 32.85 7.43 -16.18
CA LEU A 508 33.79 8.12 -15.29
C LEU A 508 34.94 8.65 -16.13
N ASN A 509 35.12 9.97 -16.17
CA ASN A 509 36.14 10.63 -16.98
C ASN A 509 36.15 10.11 -18.43
N GLU A 510 34.96 10.06 -19.05
CA GLU A 510 34.69 9.55 -20.42
C GLU A 510 34.81 8.03 -20.61
N ALA A 511 35.33 7.29 -19.63
CA ALA A 511 35.37 5.83 -19.67
C ALA A 511 34.02 5.25 -19.22
N LYS A 512 33.35 4.46 -20.06
CA LYS A 512 32.10 3.78 -19.70
C LYS A 512 32.37 2.72 -18.63
N ILE A 513 31.72 2.86 -17.47
CA ILE A 513 31.83 1.93 -16.34
C ILE A 513 30.55 1.13 -16.08
N GLY A 514 29.40 1.60 -16.59
CA GLY A 514 28.12 0.98 -16.32
C GLY A 514 26.99 1.51 -17.21
N ASN A 515 25.77 1.10 -16.92
CA ASN A 515 24.57 1.60 -17.58
C ASN A 515 23.33 1.48 -16.70
N ILE A 516 22.27 2.20 -17.06
CA ILE A 516 20.89 1.93 -16.63
C ILE A 516 20.15 1.57 -17.90
N THR A 517 19.54 0.38 -18.02
CA THR A 517 19.01 -0.02 -19.33
C THR A 517 17.74 -0.84 -19.27
N SER A 518 16.82 -0.51 -20.19
CA SER A 518 15.59 -1.27 -20.43
C SER A 518 15.84 -2.71 -20.91
N ALA A 519 17.07 -3.04 -21.33
CA ALA A 519 17.43 -4.39 -21.74
C ALA A 519 17.56 -5.38 -20.57
N SER A 520 17.84 -4.89 -19.35
CA SER A 520 18.06 -5.74 -18.16
C SER A 520 17.10 -5.45 -17.02
N LEU A 521 16.52 -4.25 -16.97
CA LEU A 521 15.59 -3.85 -15.90
C LEU A 521 14.14 -4.05 -16.34
N ALA A 522 13.37 -4.77 -15.53
CA ALA A 522 11.94 -4.95 -15.76
C ALA A 522 11.16 -3.65 -15.44
N ASN A 523 10.05 -3.48 -16.13
CA ASN A 523 9.23 -2.26 -16.11
C ASN A 523 8.28 -2.24 -14.91
N SER A 524 8.42 -1.26 -14.00
CA SER A 524 7.50 -1.08 -12.86
C SER A 524 6.37 -0.06 -13.05
N GLN A 525 6.32 0.56 -14.23
CA GLN A 525 5.24 1.46 -14.65
C GLN A 525 5.08 2.76 -13.88
N ASP A 526 6.06 3.13 -13.05
CA ASP A 526 5.91 4.21 -12.08
C ASP A 526 5.80 5.59 -12.73
N THR A 527 6.80 5.97 -13.52
CA THR A 527 6.95 7.35 -14.02
C THR A 527 5.82 7.77 -14.96
N TYR A 528 5.40 6.90 -15.90
CA TYR A 528 4.30 7.22 -16.82
C TYR A 528 2.90 7.03 -16.23
N ARG A 529 2.81 6.40 -15.05
CA ARG A 529 1.60 6.43 -14.19
C ARG A 529 1.67 7.55 -13.15
N GLY A 530 2.71 8.39 -13.22
CA GLY A 530 2.82 9.63 -12.45
C GLY A 530 3.43 9.48 -11.06
N ALA A 531 3.93 8.32 -10.66
CA ALA A 531 4.62 8.20 -9.38
C ALA A 531 5.81 9.15 -9.32
N THR A 532 5.89 9.89 -8.22
CA THR A 532 6.99 10.85 -7.97
C THR A 532 7.92 10.36 -6.88
N ARG A 533 7.49 9.40 -6.07
CA ARG A 533 8.16 9.01 -4.82
C ARG A 533 8.81 7.64 -4.84
N ALA A 534 8.12 6.59 -5.29
CA ALA A 534 8.62 5.22 -5.27
C ALA A 534 7.95 4.34 -6.34
N GLY A 535 8.53 3.18 -6.54
CA GLY A 535 8.17 2.11 -7.46
C GLY A 535 9.02 0.88 -7.16
N GLU A 536 9.28 0.02 -8.16
CA GLU A 536 10.17 -1.12 -7.96
C GLU A 536 11.63 -0.68 -7.75
N TRP A 537 12.12 -0.87 -6.52
CA TRP A 537 13.48 -0.51 -6.16
C TRP A 537 14.52 -1.35 -6.91
N ARG A 538 15.57 -0.69 -7.40
CA ARG A 538 16.70 -1.34 -8.08
C ARG A 538 18.01 -0.87 -7.49
N ARG A 539 18.91 -1.81 -7.20
CA ARG A 539 20.31 -1.52 -6.87
C ARG A 539 21.22 -2.11 -7.92
N LEU A 540 21.96 -1.24 -8.59
CA LEU A 540 22.95 -1.60 -9.60
C LEU A 540 24.34 -1.29 -9.04
N GLU A 541 25.27 -2.22 -9.24
CA GLU A 541 26.66 -2.04 -8.82
C GLU A 541 27.59 -2.16 -10.00
N PHE A 542 28.52 -1.20 -10.13
CA PHE A 542 29.52 -1.17 -11.18
C PHE A 542 30.89 -1.04 -10.56
N GLY A 543 31.78 -1.97 -10.90
CA GLY A 543 33.19 -1.88 -10.53
C GLY A 543 33.88 -0.77 -11.33
N VAL A 544 34.69 0.03 -10.64
CA VAL A 544 35.53 1.05 -11.23
C VAL A 544 36.98 0.59 -11.12
N PRO A 545 37.63 0.22 -12.24
CA PRO A 545 39.00 -0.24 -12.20
C PRO A 545 39.95 0.89 -11.77
N ARG A 546 41.09 0.48 -11.20
CA ARG A 546 42.25 1.38 -11.04
C ARG A 546 42.62 1.93 -12.41
N GLY A 547 43.08 3.16 -12.48
CA GLY A 547 43.44 3.82 -13.74
C GLY A 547 42.56 5.02 -14.06
N LEU A 548 41.29 4.99 -13.66
CA LEU A 548 40.28 5.91 -14.18
C LEU A 548 40.19 7.24 -13.43
N PHE A 549 40.66 7.30 -12.18
CA PHE A 549 40.66 8.55 -11.42
C PHE A 549 41.86 9.42 -11.79
N LYS A 550 41.60 10.71 -11.91
CA LYS A 550 42.62 11.76 -12.05
C LYS A 550 42.79 12.43 -10.68
N GLU A 551 43.98 12.94 -10.41
CA GLU A 551 44.17 13.82 -9.26
C GLU A 551 43.39 15.12 -9.48
N GLY A 552 42.78 15.64 -8.42
CA GLY A 552 41.91 16.81 -8.50
C GLY A 552 40.54 16.44 -9.06
N GLN A 553 40.04 17.24 -10.01
CA GLN A 553 38.63 17.15 -10.43
C GLN A 553 38.35 15.93 -11.31
N ASN A 554 37.33 15.17 -10.93
CA ASN A 554 36.79 14.04 -11.68
C ASN A 554 35.31 14.29 -12.01
N ARG A 555 34.83 13.57 -13.03
CA ARG A 555 33.45 13.70 -13.50
C ARG A 555 32.82 12.33 -13.73
N LEU A 556 31.67 12.09 -13.09
CA LEU A 556 30.79 10.96 -13.37
C LEU A 556 29.58 11.45 -14.17
N ASP A 557 29.39 10.91 -15.37
CA ASP A 557 28.28 11.25 -16.26
C ASP A 557 27.26 10.12 -16.31
N VAL A 558 25.98 10.47 -16.12
CA VAL A 558 24.83 9.62 -16.45
C VAL A 558 24.21 10.20 -17.72
N ARG A 559 24.58 9.63 -18.86
CA ARG A 559 24.19 10.10 -20.19
C ARG A 559 23.05 9.26 -20.74
N VAL A 560 21.87 9.86 -20.85
CA VAL A 560 20.70 9.19 -21.45
C VAL A 560 20.92 9.00 -22.94
N THR A 561 20.92 7.75 -23.39
CA THR A 561 21.15 7.33 -24.78
C THR A 561 19.85 6.92 -25.49
N LYS A 562 18.82 6.56 -24.73
CA LYS A 562 17.48 6.24 -25.22
C LYS A 562 16.45 6.84 -24.28
N SER A 563 15.38 7.39 -24.84
CA SER A 563 14.29 7.99 -24.07
C SER A 563 12.96 7.70 -24.74
N THR A 564 11.95 7.41 -23.93
CA THR A 564 10.53 7.43 -24.31
C THR A 564 9.85 8.45 -23.41
N GLN A 565 8.96 9.27 -23.97
CA GLN A 565 8.28 10.32 -23.21
C GLN A 565 7.63 9.78 -21.92
N TRP A 566 7.80 10.50 -20.81
CA TRP A 566 7.35 10.14 -19.45
C TRP A 566 7.95 8.88 -18.84
N ARG A 567 8.90 8.24 -19.51
CA ARG A 567 9.56 7.04 -19.01
C ARG A 567 10.99 7.34 -18.59
N GLY A 568 11.46 6.68 -17.55
CA GLY A 568 12.78 6.91 -16.99
C GLY A 568 12.93 6.17 -15.68
N TRP A 569 13.78 6.70 -14.81
CA TRP A 569 13.95 6.21 -13.45
C TRP A 569 13.75 7.31 -12.43
N LEU A 570 13.37 6.86 -11.25
CA LEU A 570 13.33 7.64 -10.03
C LEU A 570 14.64 7.40 -9.27
N TRP A 571 15.31 8.45 -8.83
CA TRP A 571 16.53 8.34 -8.02
C TRP A 571 16.19 7.99 -6.58
N ASP A 572 16.97 7.11 -5.96
CA ASP A 572 16.99 6.89 -4.50
C ASP A 572 18.32 7.41 -3.94
N SER A 573 19.42 6.81 -4.39
CA SER A 573 20.76 7.23 -3.98
C SER A 573 21.80 6.91 -5.05
N LEU A 574 22.82 7.77 -5.17
CA LEU A 574 23.98 7.55 -6.03
C LEU A 574 25.25 7.68 -5.20
N VAL A 575 26.01 6.59 -5.10
CA VAL A 575 27.18 6.51 -4.20
C VAL A 575 28.40 5.98 -4.94
N LEU A 576 29.54 6.62 -4.71
CA LEU A 576 30.84 6.13 -5.13
C LEU A 576 31.71 5.89 -3.89
N GLU A 577 32.21 4.66 -3.71
CA GLU A 577 33.08 4.28 -2.58
C GLU A 577 34.35 3.58 -3.10
N ALA A 578 35.49 3.84 -2.48
CA ALA A 578 36.70 3.07 -2.68
C ALA A 578 36.52 1.63 -2.16
N VAL A 579 37.19 0.66 -2.81
CA VAL A 579 37.17 -0.77 -2.45
C VAL A 579 38.43 -1.13 -1.68
#